data_AF-A0AB35QYY4-F1
#
_entry.id   AF-A0AB35QYY4-F1
#
_cell.length_a   1.000
_cell.length_b   1.000
_cell.length_c   1.000
_cell.angle_alpha   90.00
_cell.angle_beta   90.00
_cell.angle_gamma   90.00
#
_symmetry.space_group_name_H-M   'P 1'
#
loop_
_entity.id
_entity.type
_entity.pdbx_description
1 polymer ?
#
loop_
_entity_poly.entity_id
_entity_poly.type
_entity_poly.pdbx_seq_one_letter_code
_entity_poly.pdbx_strand_id
1 'polypeptide(L)'
;MATEKKPSWCIAITFADEENNGFVTIGGAGWETQAEWEQQWQDIRVSPLGDADPSTLFADKLDLDGDQIDEKRVTAETVEHLLGRPLDELIAEGRAKTPFTMAQLLERDPELAARFRGHRAPAED
;
A
#
# COMPACT_ATOMS: atom_id res chain seq x y z
N MET A 1 -1.79 -0.82 27.56
CA MET A 1 -0.99 0.28 26.99
C MET A 1 -0.39 -0.27 25.72
N ALA A 2 -0.81 0.23 24.55
CA ALA A 2 -0.15 -0.13 23.30
C ALA A 2 1.22 0.56 23.33
N THR A 3 2.30 -0.23 23.33
CA THR A 3 3.63 0.31 23.06
C THR A 3 3.57 0.96 21.69
N GLU A 4 3.71 2.28 21.64
CA GLU A 4 3.95 3.00 20.39
C GLU A 4 5.12 2.31 19.70
N LYS A 5 4.81 1.59 18.60
CA LYS A 5 5.85 1.10 17.70
C LYS A 5 6.56 2.34 17.20
N LYS A 6 7.88 2.41 17.38
CA LYS A 6 8.68 3.46 16.76
C LYS A 6 8.33 3.50 15.27
N PRO A 7 8.11 4.68 14.68
CA PRO A 7 7.91 4.79 13.25
C PRO A 7 9.17 4.25 12.56
N SER A 8 8.97 3.35 11.59
CA SER A 8 10.04 2.79 10.76
C SER A 8 10.01 3.49 9.41
N TRP A 9 11.17 3.79 8.84
CA TRP A 9 11.27 4.23 7.45
C TRP A 9 10.78 3.11 6.55
N CYS A 10 9.86 3.37 5.62
CA CYS A 10 9.18 2.31 4.89
C CYS A 10 9.34 2.42 3.37
N ILE A 11 9.32 1.27 2.71
CA ILE A 11 9.08 1.15 1.28
C ILE A 11 7.92 0.17 1.13
N ALA A 12 6.81 0.64 0.57
CA ALA A 12 5.66 -0.20 0.28
C ALA A 12 5.70 -0.62 -1.20
N ILE A 13 5.17 -1.79 -1.52
CA ILE A 13 4.92 -2.21 -2.88
C ILE A 13 3.42 -2.12 -3.12
N THR A 14 3.03 -1.32 -4.10
CA THR A 14 1.64 -1.15 -4.53
C THR A 14 1.47 -1.57 -5.97
N PHE A 15 0.24 -1.94 -6.32
CA PHE A 15 -0.16 -2.11 -7.71
C PHE A 15 -1.45 -1.35 -7.98
N ALA A 16 -1.59 -0.84 -9.21
CA ALA A 16 -2.84 -0.26 -9.67
C ALA A 16 -3.79 -1.39 -10.10
N ASP A 17 -4.86 -1.57 -9.34
CA ASP A 17 -5.90 -2.53 -9.60
C ASP A 17 -6.97 -1.92 -10.50
N GLU A 18 -6.81 -2.04 -11.82
CA GLU A 18 -7.79 -1.55 -12.79
C GLU A 18 -9.16 -2.23 -12.63
N GLU A 19 -9.20 -3.50 -12.20
CA GLU A 19 -10.43 -4.27 -12.03
C GLU A 19 -11.32 -3.68 -10.93
N ASN A 20 -10.70 -3.24 -9.83
CA ASN A 20 -11.39 -2.63 -8.70
C ASN A 20 -11.27 -1.09 -8.66
N ASN A 21 -10.62 -0.51 -9.67
CA ASN A 21 -10.35 0.92 -9.80
C ASN A 21 -9.72 1.53 -8.52
N GLY A 22 -8.64 0.93 -8.04
CA GLY A 22 -7.96 1.36 -6.82
C GLY A 22 -6.49 0.96 -6.76
N PHE A 23 -5.79 1.44 -5.72
CA PHE A 23 -4.42 1.02 -5.44
C PHE A 23 -4.42 0.02 -4.30
N VAL A 24 -3.58 -1.01 -4.41
CA VAL A 24 -3.50 -2.09 -3.44
C VAL A 24 -2.06 -2.26 -3.00
N THR A 25 -1.80 -2.09 -1.72
CA THR A 25 -0.51 -2.45 -1.11
C THR A 25 -0.42 -3.96 -0.98
N ILE A 26 0.57 -4.56 -1.61
CA ILE A 26 0.79 -6.01 -1.65
C ILE A 26 1.97 -6.46 -0.80
N GLY A 27 2.77 -5.53 -0.30
CA GLY A 27 3.86 -5.82 0.60
C GLY A 27 4.71 -4.58 0.89
N GLY A 28 5.87 -4.80 1.49
CA GLY A 28 6.81 -3.75 1.82
C GLY A 28 7.77 -4.18 2.91
N ALA A 29 8.71 -3.30 3.22
CA ALA A 29 9.65 -3.47 4.31
C ALA A 29 9.86 -2.15 5.05
N GLY A 30 10.29 -2.27 6.31
CA GLY A 30 10.59 -1.15 7.18
C GLY A 30 12.01 -1.24 7.74
N TRP A 31 12.65 -0.10 7.94
CA TRP A 31 14.01 0.03 8.45
C TRP A 31 14.07 0.96 9.66
N GLU A 32 14.97 0.65 10.58
CA GLU A 32 15.20 1.44 11.79
C GLU A 32 15.99 2.72 11.50
N THR A 33 16.79 2.74 10.42
CA THR A 33 17.64 3.87 10.06
C THR A 33 17.33 4.41 8.67
N GLN A 34 17.42 5.74 8.53
CA GLN A 34 17.22 6.42 7.25
C GLN A 34 18.29 6.00 6.22
N ALA A 35 19.52 5.73 6.67
CA ALA A 35 20.62 5.36 5.80
C ALA A 35 20.40 3.99 5.14
N GLU A 36 19.93 3.00 5.90
CA GLU A 36 19.58 1.68 5.34
C GLU A 36 18.40 1.80 4.37
N TRP A 37 17.36 2.55 4.73
CA TRP A 37 16.23 2.81 3.86
C TRP A 37 16.63 3.50 2.54
N GLU A 38 17.49 4.51 2.60
CA GLU A 38 18.01 5.17 1.39
C GLU A 38 18.81 4.20 0.53
N GLN A 39 19.67 3.37 1.15
CA GLN A 39 20.44 2.37 0.42
C GLN A 39 19.52 1.37 -0.28
N GLN A 40 18.53 0.83 0.42
CA GLN A 40 17.56 -0.09 -0.17
C GLN A 40 16.75 0.58 -1.29
N TRP A 41 16.37 1.85 -1.12
CA TRP A 41 15.71 2.62 -2.17
C TRP A 41 16.55 2.69 -3.43
N GLN A 42 17.85 2.98 -3.33
CA GLN A 42 18.75 3.06 -4.49
C GLN A 42 18.93 1.70 -5.18
N ASP A 43 18.92 0.61 -4.42
CA ASP A 43 19.15 -0.75 -4.95
C ASP A 43 17.93 -1.34 -5.68
N ILE A 44 16.74 -0.74 -5.55
CA ILE A 44 15.54 -1.18 -6.27
C ILE A 44 15.72 -1.02 -7.78
N ARG A 45 15.61 -2.15 -8.49
CA ARG A 45 15.64 -2.21 -9.95
C ARG A 45 14.33 -1.68 -10.53
N VAL A 46 14.40 -0.51 -11.15
CA VAL A 46 13.29 0.10 -11.87
C VAL A 46 12.98 -0.64 -13.16
N SER A 47 11.74 -0.55 -13.63
CA SER A 47 11.38 -1.06 -14.94
C SER A 47 12.16 -0.34 -16.06
N PRO A 48 12.76 -1.08 -17.01
CA PRO A 48 13.38 -0.48 -18.19
C PRO A 48 12.36 0.15 -19.15
N LEU A 49 11.07 -0.20 -19.01
CA LEU A 49 9.98 0.33 -19.83
C LEU A 49 9.40 1.64 -19.28
N GLY A 50 9.74 2.01 -18.04
CA GLY A 50 9.22 3.22 -17.40
C GLY A 50 7.70 3.27 -17.42
N ASP A 51 7.12 4.39 -17.88
CA ASP A 51 5.67 4.58 -17.98
C ASP A 51 4.96 3.63 -18.94
N ALA A 52 5.70 2.96 -19.83
CA ALA A 52 5.14 1.97 -20.74
C ALA A 52 5.08 0.56 -20.12
N ASP A 53 5.51 0.37 -18.87
CA ASP A 53 5.43 -0.92 -18.21
C ASP A 53 3.97 -1.31 -17.91
N PRO A 54 3.46 -2.43 -18.44
CA PRO A 54 2.07 -2.85 -18.27
C PRO A 54 1.78 -3.48 -16.91
N SER A 55 2.80 -3.78 -16.09
CA SER A 55 2.60 -4.46 -14.80
C SER A 55 1.95 -3.56 -13.75
N THR A 56 1.97 -2.23 -13.94
CA THR A 56 1.35 -1.25 -13.03
C THR A 56 1.78 -1.40 -11.56
N LEU A 57 3.03 -1.81 -11.34
CA LEU A 57 3.63 -2.02 -10.03
C LEU A 57 4.54 -0.85 -9.65
N PHE A 58 4.44 -0.43 -8.40
CA PHE A 58 5.16 0.70 -7.85
C PHE A 58 5.84 0.31 -6.52
N ALA A 59 7.05 0.79 -6.33
CA ALA A 59 7.67 0.88 -5.03
C ALA A 59 7.52 2.31 -4.52
N ASP A 60 6.86 2.47 -3.38
CA ASP A 60 6.54 3.74 -2.76
C ASP A 60 7.47 3.99 -1.60
N LYS A 61 8.23 5.07 -1.67
CA LYS A 61 9.11 5.50 -0.59
C LYS A 61 8.30 6.34 0.39
N LEU A 62 8.18 5.86 1.62
CA LEU A 62 7.38 6.51 2.67
C LEU A 62 8.25 7.10 3.77
N ASP A 63 7.93 8.29 4.23
CA ASP A 63 8.58 8.89 5.40
C ASP A 63 8.05 8.28 6.73
N LEU A 64 8.43 8.89 7.86
CA LEU A 64 8.06 8.41 9.20
C LEU A 64 6.58 8.59 9.54
N ASP A 65 5.89 9.52 8.86
CA ASP A 65 4.45 9.74 9.02
C ASP A 65 3.64 8.80 8.10
N GLY A 66 4.34 8.07 7.22
CA GLY A 66 3.75 7.15 6.25
C GLY A 66 3.34 7.84 4.94
N ASP A 67 3.74 9.10 4.75
CA ASP A 67 3.45 9.84 3.54
C ASP A 67 4.40 9.42 2.41
N GLN A 68 3.87 9.26 1.21
CA GLN A 68 4.66 8.95 0.02
C GLN A 68 5.47 10.19 -0.38
N ILE A 69 6.80 10.03 -0.47
CA ILE A 69 7.72 11.11 -0.83
C ILE A 69 8.45 10.87 -2.15
N ASP A 70 8.48 9.63 -2.64
CA ASP A 70 9.08 9.24 -3.92
C ASP A 70 8.47 7.91 -4.41
N GLU A 71 8.56 7.64 -5.70
CA GLU A 71 7.95 6.47 -6.36
C GLU A 71 8.87 5.90 -7.44
N LYS A 72 8.91 4.57 -7.57
CA LYS A 72 9.58 3.87 -8.66
C LYS A 72 8.66 2.84 -9.28
N ARG A 73 8.51 2.88 -10.61
CA ARG A 73 7.91 1.76 -11.36
C ARG A 73 8.86 0.57 -11.36
N VAL A 74 8.32 -0.59 -11.01
CA VAL A 74 9.07 -1.85 -10.92
C VAL A 74 8.42 -2.93 -11.77
N THR A 75 9.15 -4.00 -12.08
CA THR A 75 8.60 -5.16 -12.80
C THR A 75 8.06 -6.19 -11.81
N ALA A 76 7.27 -7.15 -12.32
CA ALA A 76 6.86 -8.33 -11.56
C ALA A 76 8.06 -9.08 -10.95
N GLU A 77 9.12 -9.29 -11.73
CA GLU A 77 10.34 -9.97 -11.28
C GLU A 77 10.98 -9.23 -10.08
N THR A 78 11.07 -7.90 -10.14
CA THR A 78 11.58 -7.11 -9.01
C THR A 78 10.71 -7.29 -7.78
N VAL A 79 9.38 -7.26 -7.91
CA VAL A 79 8.46 -7.41 -6.79
C VAL A 79 8.57 -8.79 -6.15
N GLU A 80 8.57 -9.85 -6.95
CA GLU A 80 8.70 -11.22 -6.46
C GLU A 80 10.05 -11.45 -5.78
N HIS A 81 11.12 -10.84 -6.31
CA HIS A 81 12.44 -10.87 -5.68
C HIS A 81 12.45 -10.17 -4.32
N LEU A 82 11.87 -8.96 -4.23
CA LEU A 82 11.84 -8.18 -3.00
C LEU A 82 10.98 -8.83 -1.91
N LEU A 83 9.85 -9.42 -2.30
CA LEU A 83 8.86 -9.97 -1.36
C LEU A 83 9.00 -11.48 -1.14
N GLY A 84 9.82 -12.17 -1.95
CA GLY A 84 10.08 -13.60 -1.84
C GLY A 84 8.86 -14.49 -2.09
N ARG A 85 7.86 -13.98 -2.80
CA ARG A 85 6.57 -14.63 -3.03
C ARG A 85 6.06 -14.36 -4.45
N PRO A 86 5.26 -15.27 -5.03
CA PRO A 86 4.62 -15.06 -6.33
C PRO A 86 3.71 -13.82 -6.34
N LEU A 87 3.74 -13.05 -7.44
CA LEU A 87 2.99 -11.80 -7.55
C LEU A 87 1.46 -12.01 -7.49
N ASP A 88 0.96 -13.08 -8.08
CA ASP A 88 -0.46 -13.41 -8.11
C ASP A 88 -1.03 -13.66 -6.71
N GLU A 89 -0.30 -14.37 -5.85
CA GLU A 89 -0.66 -14.55 -4.44
C GLU A 89 -0.69 -13.21 -3.69
N LEU A 90 0.33 -12.38 -3.91
CA LEU A 90 0.47 -11.07 -3.27
C LEU A 90 -0.69 -10.14 -3.66
N ILE A 91 -1.05 -10.11 -4.95
CA ILE A 91 -2.20 -9.37 -5.47
C ILE A 91 -3.51 -9.87 -4.87
N ALA A 92 -3.73 -11.19 -4.84
CA ALA A 92 -4.95 -11.77 -4.30
C ALA A 92 -5.12 -11.45 -2.81
N GLU A 93 -4.06 -11.56 -2.02
CA GLU A 93 -4.07 -11.19 -0.61
C GLU A 93 -4.27 -9.70 -0.38
N GLY A 94 -3.61 -8.86 -1.19
CA GLY A 94 -3.78 -7.42 -1.15
C GLY A 94 -5.23 -7.02 -1.41
N ARG A 95 -5.83 -7.54 -2.49
CA ARG A 95 -7.24 -7.31 -2.83
C ARG A 95 -8.19 -7.72 -1.70
N ALA A 96 -7.96 -8.88 -1.09
CA ALA A 96 -8.78 -9.35 0.03
C ALA A 96 -8.69 -8.42 1.27
N LYS A 97 -7.60 -7.66 1.41
CA LYS A 97 -7.36 -6.73 2.52
C LYS A 97 -7.71 -5.28 2.18
N THR A 98 -8.06 -4.97 0.93
CA THR A 98 -8.36 -3.59 0.52
C THR A 98 -9.87 -3.42 0.36
N PRO A 99 -10.51 -2.53 1.15
CA PRO A 99 -11.86 -2.10 0.84
C PRO A 99 -11.82 -1.12 -0.34
N PHE A 100 -12.50 -1.45 -1.44
CA PHE A 100 -12.59 -0.60 -2.63
C PHE A 100 -13.80 0.34 -2.61
N THR A 101 -14.73 0.11 -1.68
CA THR A 101 -15.93 0.92 -1.51
C THR A 101 -16.14 1.30 -0.05
N MET A 102 -16.87 2.39 0.17
CA MET A 102 -17.26 2.82 1.52
C MET A 102 -18.09 1.73 2.23
N ALA A 103 -18.94 0.99 1.50
CA ALA A 103 -19.70 -0.11 2.07
C ALA A 103 -18.77 -1.19 2.65
N GLN A 104 -17.81 -1.67 1.85
CA GLN A 104 -16.82 -2.66 2.29
C GLN A 104 -15.96 -2.16 3.46
N LEU A 105 -15.57 -0.87 3.46
CA LEU A 105 -14.83 -0.28 4.57
C LEU A 105 -15.64 -0.34 5.88
N LEU A 106 -16.91 0.07 5.84
CA LEU A 106 -17.80 0.09 7.01
C LEU A 106 -18.19 -1.33 7.48
N GLU A 107 -18.27 -2.30 6.57
CA GLU A 107 -18.43 -3.71 6.93
C GLU A 107 -17.21 -4.25 7.71
N ARG A 108 -16.01 -3.80 7.34
CA ARG A 108 -14.77 -4.24 7.98
C ARG A 108 -14.45 -3.50 9.28
N ASP A 109 -14.95 -2.27 9.43
CA ASP A 109 -14.78 -1.46 10.63
C ASP A 109 -16.15 -1.04 11.23
N PRO A 110 -16.71 -1.88 12.13
CA PRO A 110 -17.99 -1.60 12.77
C PRO A 110 -18.00 -0.34 13.63
N GLU A 111 -16.85 0.05 14.19
CA GLU A 111 -16.72 1.25 15.02
C GLU A 111 -16.83 2.50 14.15
N LEU A 112 -16.12 2.52 13.02
CA LEU A 112 -16.25 3.57 12.00
C LEU A 112 -17.68 3.62 11.47
N ALA A 113 -18.30 2.47 11.21
CA ALA A 113 -19.70 2.38 10.79
C ALA A 113 -20.69 2.95 11.81
N ALA A 114 -20.43 2.80 13.11
CA ALA A 114 -21.25 3.39 14.16
C ALA A 114 -21.09 4.92 14.18
N ARG A 115 -19.86 5.43 14.03
CA ARG A 115 -19.59 6.88 13.96
C ARG A 115 -20.26 7.54 12.75
N PHE A 116 -20.17 6.92 11.57
CA PHE A 116 -20.84 7.39 10.36
C PHE A 116 -22.36 7.44 10.52
N ARG A 117 -22.96 6.40 11.13
CA ARG A 117 -24.41 6.36 11.40
C ARG A 117 -24.85 7.45 12.39
N GLY A 118 -24.04 7.76 13.40
CA GLY A 118 -24.31 8.84 14.35
C GLY A 118 -24.21 10.26 13.77
N HIS A 119 -23.58 10.44 12.61
CA HIS A 119 -23.46 11.74 11.92
C HIS A 119 -24.52 11.96 10.83
N ARG A 120 -25.39 10.97 10.60
CA ARG A 120 -26.55 11.16 9.72
C ARG A 120 -27.54 12.06 10.45
N ALA A 121 -27.55 13.35 10.11
CA ALA A 121 -28.56 14.28 10.61
C ALA A 121 -29.97 13.68 10.37
N PRO A 122 -30.92 13.86 11.29
CA PRO A 122 -32.30 13.48 11.02
C PRO A 122 -32.73 14.23 9.75
N ALA A 123 -33.29 13.48 8.79
CA ALA A 123 -33.93 14.10 7.64
C ALA A 123 -35.01 15.05 8.18
N GLU A 124 -34.92 16.33 7.84
CA GLU A 124 -35.97 17.29 8.15
C GLU A 124 -37.21 16.88 7.32
N ASP A 125 -38.29 16.53 8.02
CA ASP A 125 -39.64 16.28 7.48
C ASP A 125 -40.27 17.56 6.92
#